data_AF-A0A817IG39-F1
#
_entry.id   AF-A0A817IG39-F1
#
_cell.length_a   1.000
_cell.length_b   1.000
_cell.length_c   1.000
_cell.angle_alpha   90.00
_cell.angle_beta   90.00
_cell.angle_gamma   90.00
#
_symmetry.space_group_name_H-M   'P 1'
#
loop_
_entity.id
_entity.type
_entity.pdbx_description
1 polymer ?
#
loop_
_entity_poly.entity_id
_entity_poly.type
_entity_poly.pdbx_seq_one_letter_code
_entity_poly.pdbx_strand_id
1 'polypeptide(L)'
;MKYFLSTSLDREMGFYYLGGCDDPHEPSLIPVLIEIHLEKKICSSNCVKPFANITEQSYFAEAEKEVLFMVSTYFQVDDVRRGDEGTWHIRLGIE
;
A
#
# COMPACT_ATOMS: atom_id res chain seq x y z
N MET A 1 7.90 1.26 10.66
CA MET A 1 7.37 2.61 10.38
C MET A 1 6.91 3.26 11.68
N LYS A 2 7.03 4.59 11.83
CA LYS A 2 6.47 5.35 12.98
C LYS A 2 5.03 5.83 12.74
N TYR A 3 4.49 5.57 11.55
CA TYR A 3 3.20 6.02 11.08
C TYR A 3 2.36 4.82 10.64
N PHE A 4 1.05 5.03 10.55
CA PHE A 4 0.16 4.09 9.87
C PHE A 4 0.49 4.07 8.37
N LEU A 5 0.27 2.93 7.73
CA LEU A 5 0.39 2.81 6.27
C LEU A 5 -1.02 2.73 5.70
N SER A 6 -1.44 3.81 5.03
CA SER A 6 -2.69 3.86 4.28
C SER A 6 -2.49 3.21 2.90
N THR A 7 -3.44 2.37 2.52
CA THR A 7 -3.44 1.64 1.26
C THR A 7 -4.86 1.55 0.72
N SER A 8 -5.02 1.15 -0.54
CA SER A 8 -6.34 1.04 -1.17
C SER A 8 -6.57 -0.36 -1.71
N LEU A 9 -7.82 -0.83 -1.66
CA LEU A 9 -8.27 -1.98 -2.43
C LEU A 9 -8.46 -1.67 -3.92
N ASP A 10 -8.49 -0.39 -4.28
CA ASP A 10 -8.60 0.09 -5.65
C ASP A 10 -7.20 0.35 -6.24
N ARG A 11 -6.85 -0.41 -7.27
CA ARG A 11 -5.55 -0.29 -7.93
C ARG A 11 -5.36 1.09 -8.56
N GLU A 12 -6.44 1.70 -9.07
CA GLU A 12 -6.39 3.01 -9.73
C GLU A 12 -5.98 4.12 -8.76
N MET A 13 -6.31 3.97 -7.47
CA MET A 13 -5.88 4.92 -6.44
C MET A 13 -4.35 4.89 -6.24
N GLY A 14 -3.73 3.71 -6.37
CA GLY A 14 -2.27 3.60 -6.34
C GLY A 14 -1.60 4.40 -7.46
N PHE A 15 -2.16 4.37 -8.67
CA PHE A 15 -1.66 5.18 -9.79
C PHE A 15 -1.98 6.66 -9.64
N TYR A 16 -3.15 7.01 -9.10
CA TYR A 16 -3.52 8.39 -8.82
C TYR A 16 -2.49 9.08 -7.91
N TYR A 17 -2.09 8.42 -6.82
CA TYR A 17 -1.07 8.97 -5.91
C TYR A 17 0.36 8.83 -6.45
N LEU A 18 0.61 7.94 -7.41
CA LEU A 18 1.91 7.84 -8.08
C LEU A 18 2.19 9.08 -8.95
N GLY A 19 1.15 9.64 -9.59
CA GLY A 19 1.25 10.82 -10.47
C GLY A 19 1.75 12.11 -9.79
N GLY A 20 1.92 12.12 -8.47
CA GLY A 20 2.55 13.23 -7.75
C GLY A 20 4.07 13.29 -7.84
N CYS A 21 4.73 12.29 -8.45
CA CYS A 21 6.19 12.23 -8.54
C CYS A 21 6.82 13.21 -9.55
N ASP A 22 6.01 13.88 -10.37
CA ASP A 22 6.46 14.94 -11.29
C ASP A 22 6.59 16.32 -10.60
N ASP A 23 6.60 16.37 -9.26
CA ASP A 23 6.77 17.62 -8.52
C ASP A 23 8.12 18.27 -8.86
N PRO A 24 8.13 19.45 -9.52
CA PRO A 24 9.36 20.14 -9.90
C PRO A 24 10.21 20.57 -8.69
N HIS A 25 9.66 20.53 -7.48
CA HIS A 25 10.37 20.83 -6.24
C HIS A 25 11.12 19.62 -5.67
N GLU A 26 10.80 18.39 -6.07
CA GLU A 26 11.47 17.17 -5.59
C GLU A 26 11.95 16.24 -6.73
N PRO A 27 12.83 16.73 -7.63
CA PRO A 27 13.27 15.98 -8.81
C PRO A 27 14.08 14.70 -8.51
N SER A 28 14.41 14.44 -7.24
CA SER A 28 15.10 13.23 -6.80
C SER A 28 14.15 12.10 -6.40
N LEU A 29 12.83 12.33 -6.36
CA LEU A 29 11.88 11.29 -6.04
C LEU A 29 11.81 10.26 -7.16
N ILE A 30 11.66 9.01 -6.76
CA ILE A 30 11.53 7.88 -7.68
C ILE A 30 10.11 7.35 -7.52
N PRO A 31 9.34 7.20 -8.61
CA PRO A 31 8.00 6.64 -8.54
C PRO A 31 8.07 5.16 -8.11
N VAL A 32 7.34 4.82 -7.04
CA VAL A 32 7.23 3.45 -6.52
C VAL A 32 5.76 3.09 -6.34
N LEU A 33 5.34 2.04 -7.02
CA LEU A 33 4.04 1.40 -6.82
C LEU A 33 4.21 0.14 -5.97
N ILE A 34 3.50 0.10 -4.84
CA ILE A 34 3.54 -1.03 -3.91
C ILE A 34 2.26 -1.84 -4.03
N GLU A 35 2.38 -3.13 -4.28
CA GLU A 35 1.27 -4.08 -4.30
C GLU A 35 1.40 -5.04 -3.11
N ILE A 36 0.43 -5.04 -2.19
CA ILE A 36 0.46 -5.88 -0.99
C ILE A 36 -0.51 -7.05 -1.14
N HIS A 37 -0.01 -8.27 -1.04
CA HIS A 37 -0.80 -9.50 -1.11
C HIS A 37 -1.06 -10.02 0.30
N LEU A 38 -2.34 -10.10 0.66
CA LEU A 38 -2.79 -10.62 1.95
C LEU A 38 -3.09 -12.13 1.81
N GLU A 39 -2.30 -12.99 2.42
CA GLU A 39 -2.60 -14.43 2.43
C GLU A 39 -3.78 -14.77 3.35
N LYS A 40 -4.61 -15.74 2.96
CA LYS A 40 -5.77 -16.18 3.79
C LYS A 40 -5.37 -16.81 5.13
N LYS A 41 -4.10 -17.17 5.31
CA LYS A 41 -3.59 -17.89 6.49
C LYS A 41 -3.16 -16.98 7.65
N ILE A 42 -3.13 -15.66 7.46
CA ILE A 42 -2.64 -14.69 8.45
C ILE A 42 -3.33 -14.85 9.82
N CYS A 43 -4.54 -15.41 9.88
CA CYS A 43 -5.22 -15.68 11.15
C CYS A 43 -5.76 -17.11 11.26
N SER A 44 -4.98 -17.99 11.89
CA SER A 44 -5.59 -19.00 12.78
C SER A 44 -6.24 -18.28 13.97
N SER A 45 -7.17 -18.93 14.67
CA SER A 45 -8.17 -18.35 15.58
C SER A 45 -7.71 -17.40 16.71
N ASN A 46 -6.40 -17.12 16.85
CA ASN A 46 -5.80 -16.25 17.88
C ASN A 46 -4.87 -15.14 17.34
N CYS A 47 -4.83 -14.87 16.03
CA CYS A 47 -3.94 -13.83 15.48
C CYS A 47 -4.61 -12.44 15.41
N VAL A 48 -3.87 -11.40 15.78
CA VAL A 48 -4.26 -9.99 15.62
C VAL A 48 -3.95 -9.57 14.18
N LYS A 49 -4.98 -9.22 13.41
CA LYS A 49 -4.78 -8.64 12.08
C LYS A 49 -4.08 -7.28 12.20
N PRO A 50 -2.95 -7.05 11.53
CA PRO A 50 -2.23 -5.78 11.60
C PRO A 50 -2.85 -4.69 10.71
N PHE A 51 -4.04 -4.91 10.17
CA PHE A 51 -4.75 -3.98 9.30
C PHE A 51 -6.25 -4.05 9.48
N ALA A 52 -6.92 -2.97 9.10
CA ALA A 52 -8.38 -2.90 9.02
C ALA A 52 -8.79 -2.28 7.68
N ASN A 53 -9.85 -2.82 7.08
CA ASN A 53 -10.60 -2.08 6.07
C ASN A 53 -11.39 -0.99 6.80
N ILE A 54 -11.07 0.26 6.51
CA ILE A 54 -11.72 1.43 7.14
C ILE A 54 -12.56 2.23 6.14
N THR A 55 -12.91 1.62 5.00
CA THR A 55 -13.68 2.26 3.93
C THR A 55 -14.90 2.98 4.49
N GLU A 56 -15.72 2.32 5.31
CA GLU A 56 -16.96 2.91 5.85
C GLU A 56 -16.73 4.01 6.90
N GLN A 57 -15.52 4.10 7.45
CA GLN A 57 -15.14 5.07 8.48
C GLN A 57 -14.30 6.22 7.91
N SER A 58 -13.79 6.08 6.69
CA SER A 58 -12.95 7.08 6.03
C SER A 58 -13.80 8.23 5.50
N TYR A 59 -13.25 9.45 5.54
CA TYR A 59 -13.89 10.64 4.98
C TYR A 59 -14.13 10.50 3.47
N PHE A 60 -13.31 9.68 2.79
CA PHE A 60 -13.36 9.41 1.35
C PHE A 60 -13.87 8.00 1.04
N ALA A 61 -14.80 7.49 1.85
CA ALA A 61 -15.32 6.12 1.82
C ALA A 61 -15.58 5.55 0.41
N GLU A 62 -16.28 6.30 -0.44
CA GLU A 62 -16.68 5.83 -1.77
C GLU A 62 -15.54 5.84 -2.81
N ALA A 63 -14.48 6.61 -2.57
CA ALA A 63 -13.41 6.84 -3.54
C ALA A 63 -12.17 6.00 -3.27
N GLU A 64 -11.72 5.93 -2.01
CA GLU A 64 -10.39 5.41 -1.70
C GLU A 64 -10.38 3.93 -1.31
N LYS A 65 -11.51 3.35 -0.86
CA LYS A 65 -11.60 1.96 -0.40
C LYS A 65 -10.42 1.56 0.52
N GLU A 66 -10.20 2.40 1.53
CA GLU A 66 -8.97 2.41 2.31
C GLU A 66 -8.80 1.18 3.21
N VAL A 67 -7.60 0.63 3.21
CA VAL A 67 -7.10 -0.36 4.16
C VAL A 67 -5.92 0.26 4.91
N LEU A 68 -6.06 0.36 6.22
CA LEU A 68 -5.08 0.99 7.09
C LEU A 68 -4.31 -0.08 7.86
N PHE A 69 -2.99 -0.11 7.70
CA PHE A 69 -2.09 -0.96 8.46
C PHE A 69 -1.57 -0.25 9.70
N MET A 70 -1.51 -0.98 10.81
CA MET A 70 -0.99 -0.49 12.08
C MET A 70 0.49 -0.13 11.97
N VAL A 71 0.90 0.80 12.83
CA VAL A 71 2.30 1.14 13.05
C VAL A 71 3.09 -0.13 13.34
N SER A 72 4.32 -0.21 12.81
CA SER A 72 5.21 -1.36 12.97
C SER A 72 4.72 -2.67 12.34
N THR A 73 3.82 -2.62 11.35
CA THR A 73 3.57 -3.77 10.47
C THR A 73 4.85 -4.10 9.67
N TYR A 74 5.17 -5.39 9.59
CA TYR A 74 6.27 -5.92 8.79
C TYR A 74 5.73 -6.59 7.52
N PHE A 75 6.47 -6.43 6.44
CA PHE A 75 6.15 -7.00 5.13
C PHE A 75 7.37 -7.74 4.59
N GLN A 76 7.14 -8.87 3.94
CA GLN A 76 8.16 -9.55 3.16
C GLN A 76 8.17 -8.98 1.74
N VAL A 77 9.35 -8.78 1.16
CA VAL A 77 9.47 -8.39 -0.25
C VAL A 77 9.46 -9.66 -1.09
N ASP A 78 8.44 -9.80 -1.94
CA ASP A 78 8.26 -10.98 -2.78
C ASP A 78 8.85 -10.77 -4.18
N ASP A 79 8.70 -9.57 -4.73
CA ASP A 79 9.18 -9.22 -6.07
C ASP A 79 9.55 -7.74 -6.15
N VAL A 80 10.60 -7.43 -6.90
CA VAL A 80 11.01 -6.06 -7.22
C VAL A 80 11.35 -6.00 -8.69
N ARG A 81 10.60 -5.19 -9.44
CA ARG A 81 10.81 -5.02 -10.87
C ARG A 81 10.64 -3.58 -11.29
N ARG A 82 11.34 -3.21 -12.35
CA ARG A 82 11.17 -1.91 -13.00
C ARG A 82 10.05 -2.02 -14.02
N GLY A 83 9.01 -1.22 -13.84
CA GLY A 83 7.92 -1.04 -14.79
C GLY A 83 8.25 -0.01 -15.86
N ASP A 84 7.25 0.31 -16.65
CA ASP A 84 7.34 1.33 -17.68
C ASP A 84 7.57 2.72 -17.07
N GLU A 85 8.14 3.63 -17.86
CA GLU A 85 8.41 5.03 -17.47
C GLU A 85 9.32 5.20 -16.25
N GLY A 86 10.04 4.14 -15.86
CA GLY A 86 11.00 4.18 -14.76
C GLY A 86 10.38 3.95 -13.37
N THR A 87 9.09 3.62 -13.30
CA THR A 87 8.41 3.27 -12.05
C THR A 87 8.94 1.96 -11.48
N TRP A 88 9.19 1.90 -10.17
CA TRP A 88 9.47 0.64 -9.48
C TRP A 88 8.18 0.02 -9.00
N HIS A 89 7.98 -1.26 -9.32
CA HIS A 89 6.87 -2.06 -8.83
C HIS A 89 7.42 -3.03 -7.80
N ILE A 90 6.93 -2.91 -6.56
CA ILE A 90 7.35 -3.75 -5.44
C ILE A 90 6.14 -4.55 -4.99
N ARG A 91 6.25 -5.88 -4.99
CA ARG A 91 5.25 -6.76 -4.39
C ARG A 91 5.67 -7.12 -2.98
N LEU A 92 4.73 -6.98 -2.06
CA LEU A 92 4.90 -7.30 -0.66
C LEU A 92 3.93 -8.41 -0.24
N GLY A 93 4.43 -9.35 0.55
CA GLY A 93 3.66 -10.39 1.20
C GLY A 93 3.51 -10.11 2.69
N ILE A 94 2.42 -10.60 3.27
CA ILE A 94 2.25 -10.70 4.70
C ILE A 94 1.76 -12.12 5.04
N GLU A 95 2.55 -12.81 5.85
CA GLU A 95 2.29 -14.18 6.34
C GLU A 95 1.56 -14.18 7.69
#